data_AF-A0A174A2Z5-F1
#
_entry.id   AF-A0A174A2Z5-F1
#
_cell.length_a   1.000
_cell.length_b   1.000
_cell.length_c   1.000
_cell.angle_alpha   90.00
_cell.angle_beta   90.00
_cell.angle_gamma   90.00
#
_symmetry.space_group_name_H-M   'P 1'
#
loop_
_entity.id
_entity.type
_entity.pdbx_description
1 polymer ?
#
loop_
_entity_poly.entity_id
_entity_poly.type
_entity_poly.pdbx_seq_one_letter_code
_entity_poly.pdbx_strand_id
1 'polypeptide(L)'
;MIDLRDSTVLVNNVEEYIAVTKIAKKQGFRWASWAPLSIVLCEFPTRLEFNRKYETYWGSSRGRCARDYPRYLDIIKGVRRLIMV
;
A
#
# COMPACT_ATOMS: atom_id res chain seq x y z
N MET A 1 -3.45 -14.07 5.11
CA MET A 1 -3.79 -12.87 4.30
C MET A 1 -3.42 -11.65 5.13
N ILE A 2 -2.75 -10.65 4.56
CA ILE A 2 -2.35 -9.45 5.31
C ILE A 2 -3.54 -8.53 5.42
N ASP A 3 -3.76 -7.95 6.60
CA ASP A 3 -4.76 -6.91 6.82
C ASP A 3 -4.07 -5.54 6.83
N LEU A 4 -4.42 -4.69 5.86
CA LEU A 4 -3.87 -3.35 5.70
C LEU A 4 -4.61 -2.30 6.57
N ARG A 5 -5.73 -2.62 7.22
CA ARG A 5 -6.43 -1.62 8.06
C ARG A 5 -5.56 -1.10 9.19
N ASP A 6 -5.67 0.19 9.48
CA ASP A 6 -4.83 0.92 10.44
C ASP A 6 -3.34 0.68 10.22
N SER A 7 -2.89 0.80 8.98
CA SER A 7 -1.47 0.67 8.67
C SER A 7 -0.95 1.76 7.75
N THR A 8 0.36 1.98 7.85
CA THR A 8 1.13 2.79 6.91
C THR A 8 2.19 1.90 6.24
N VAL A 9 2.41 2.09 4.95
CA VAL A 9 3.38 1.34 4.15
C VAL A 9 4.24 2.35 3.40
N LEU A 10 5.55 2.29 3.59
CA LEU A 10 6.49 3.06 2.78
C LEU A 10 6.64 2.38 1.41
N VAL A 11 6.37 3.11 0.34
CA VAL A 11 6.60 2.70 -1.05
C VAL A 11 7.64 3.61 -1.68
N ASN A 12 8.69 3.02 -2.25
CA ASN A 12 9.84 3.73 -2.75
C ASN A 12 9.79 3.95 -4.26
N ASN A 13 8.94 3.22 -4.99
CA ASN A 13 8.82 3.27 -6.44
C ASN A 13 7.45 2.75 -6.91
N VAL A 14 7.22 2.85 -8.22
CA VAL A 14 5.97 2.40 -8.89
C VAL A 14 5.72 0.90 -8.71
N GLU A 15 6.76 0.06 -8.75
CA GLU A 15 6.60 -1.40 -8.60
C GLU A 15 6.08 -1.78 -7.21
N GLU A 16 6.66 -1.20 -6.16
CA GLU A 16 6.21 -1.37 -4.78
C GLU A 16 4.77 -0.87 -4.60
N TYR A 17 4.45 0.27 -5.20
CA TYR A 17 3.09 0.80 -5.22
C TYR A 17 2.11 -0.18 -5.86
N ILE A 18 2.41 -0.72 -7.04
CA ILE A 18 1.54 -1.69 -7.75
C ILE A 18 1.33 -2.94 -6.90
N ALA A 19 2.39 -3.46 -6.27
CA ALA A 19 2.29 -4.64 -5.41
C ALA A 19 1.37 -4.39 -4.20
N VAL A 20 1.57 -3.28 -3.49
CA VAL A 20 0.77 -2.92 -2.31
C VAL A 20 -0.69 -2.66 -2.71
N THR A 21 -0.92 -1.87 -3.77
CA THR A 21 -2.27 -1.54 -4.23
C THR A 21 -3.04 -2.73 -4.79
N LYS A 22 -2.38 -3.73 -5.38
CA LYS A 22 -3.03 -4.98 -5.79
C LYS A 22 -3.65 -5.71 -4.60
N ILE A 23 -2.96 -5.73 -3.46
CA ILE A 23 -3.45 -6.33 -2.22
C ILE A 23 -4.53 -5.47 -1.56
N ALA A 24 -4.33 -4.15 -1.52
CA ALA A 24 -5.31 -3.20 -1.02
C ALA A 24 -6.64 -3.29 -1.79
N LYS A 25 -6.59 -3.36 -3.13
CA LYS A 25 -7.78 -3.56 -3.98
C LYS A 25 -8.53 -4.85 -3.64
N LYS A 26 -7.82 -5.97 -3.43
CA LYS A 26 -8.44 -7.24 -3.04
C LYS A 26 -9.16 -7.16 -1.68
N GLN A 27 -8.71 -6.26 -0.80
CA GLN A 27 -9.33 -6.00 0.50
C GLN A 27 -10.42 -4.93 0.44
N GLY A 28 -10.68 -4.31 -0.71
CA GLY A 28 -11.72 -3.28 -0.88
C GLY A 28 -11.25 -1.84 -0.67
N PHE A 29 -9.94 -1.61 -0.57
CA PHE A 29 -9.42 -0.24 -0.42
C PHE A 29 -9.53 0.57 -1.71
N ARG A 30 -9.74 1.89 -1.54
CA ARG A 30 -9.76 2.91 -2.59
C ARG A 30 -9.07 4.18 -2.12
N TRP A 31 -8.70 5.08 -3.03
CA TRP A 31 -8.28 6.41 -2.61
C TRP A 31 -9.43 7.12 -1.88
N ALA A 32 -9.09 7.93 -0.88
CA ALA A 32 -10.09 8.78 -0.21
C ALA A 32 -10.76 9.79 -1.17
N SER A 33 -10.07 10.14 -2.27
CA SER A 33 -10.62 10.93 -3.39
C SER A 33 -11.61 10.17 -4.27
N TRP A 34 -11.94 8.92 -3.93
CA TRP A 34 -12.77 7.99 -4.71
C TRP A 34 -12.13 7.51 -6.03
N ALA A 35 -10.92 7.95 -6.34
CA ALA A 35 -10.16 7.44 -7.47
C ALA A 35 -9.79 5.95 -7.26
N PRO A 36 -9.74 5.15 -8.34
CA PRO A 36 -9.25 3.78 -8.24
C PRO A 36 -7.75 3.76 -7.94
N LEU A 37 -7.32 2.83 -7.09
CA LEU A 37 -5.89 2.66 -6.72
C LEU A 37 -4.98 2.27 -7.90
N SER A 38 -5.54 1.95 -9.07
CA SER A 38 -4.76 1.77 -10.30
C SER A 38 -4.15 3.06 -10.83
N ILE A 39 -4.65 4.22 -10.42
CA ILE A 39 -4.07 5.52 -10.77
C ILE A 39 -3.04 5.87 -9.71
N VAL A 40 -1.81 6.11 -10.16
CA VAL A 40 -0.73 6.65 -9.33
C VAL A 40 -0.95 8.15 -9.18
N LEU A 41 -1.29 8.59 -7.97
CA LEU A 41 -1.56 10.00 -7.66
C LEU A 41 -0.45 10.67 -6.83
N CYS A 42 0.64 9.97 -6.59
CA CYS A 42 1.69 10.38 -5.66
C CYS A 42 3.08 10.24 -6.29
N GLU A 43 3.98 11.14 -5.90
CA GLU A 43 5.41 11.01 -6.18
C GLU A 43 6.06 10.03 -5.19
N PHE A 44 7.19 9.45 -5.59
CA PHE A 44 7.94 8.50 -4.77
C PHE A 44 9.24 9.11 -4.27
N PRO A 45 9.72 8.72 -3.07
CA PRO A 45 9.11 7.79 -2.13
C PRO A 45 7.92 8.41 -1.38
N THR A 46 6.91 7.59 -1.03
CA THR A 46 5.77 8.05 -0.25
C THR A 46 5.29 7.00 0.74
N ARG A 47 4.57 7.44 1.77
CA ARG A 47 3.86 6.55 2.69
C ARG A 47 2.39 6.49 2.30
N LEU A 48 1.93 5.29 1.99
CA LEU A 48 0.52 4.98 1.84
C LEU A 48 -0.06 4.65 3.22
N GLU A 49 -1.13 5.34 3.60
CA GLU A 49 -1.91 5.07 4.80
C GLU A 49 -3.20 4.36 4.42
N PHE A 50 -3.58 3.34 5.19
CA PHE A 50 -4.75 2.52 5.00
C PHE A 50 -5.56 2.53 6.30
N ASN A 51 -6.72 3.19 6.31
CA ASN A 51 -7.53 3.36 7.52
C ASN A 51 -8.59 2.24 7.70
N ARG A 52 -9.32 2.25 8.83
CA ARG A 52 -10.42 1.29 9.08
C ARG A 52 -11.58 1.36 8.09
N LYS A 53 -11.75 2.48 7.39
CA LYS A 53 -12.84 2.73 6.45
C LYS A 53 -12.52 2.28 5.02
N TYR A 54 -11.41 1.56 4.83
CA TYR A 54 -10.92 1.14 3.52
C TYR A 54 -10.55 2.31 2.60
N GLU A 55 -10.10 3.42 3.19
CA GLU A 55 -9.60 4.58 2.47
C GLU A 55 -8.08 4.61 2.53
N THR A 56 -7.48 4.97 1.40
CA THR A 56 -6.05 5.12 1.23
C THR A 56 -5.68 6.60 1.08
N TYR A 57 -4.59 7.01 1.74
CA TYR A 57 -3.99 8.34 1.64
C TYR A 57 -2.50 8.23 1.32
N TRP A 58 -1.91 9.25 0.72
CA TRP A 58 -0.47 9.33 0.45
C TRP A 58 0.17 10.48 1.24
N GLY A 59 1.50 10.50 1.32
CA GLY A 59 2.23 11.50 2.10
C GLY A 59 1.97 11.40 3.61
N SER A 60 1.61 10.21 4.09
CA SER A 60 1.28 10.02 5.50
C SER A 60 2.51 10.00 6.42
N SER A 61 2.31 10.44 7.66
CA SER A 61 3.30 10.36 8.72
C SER A 61 3.12 9.07 9.52
N ARG A 62 4.23 8.53 10.07
CA ARG A 62 4.26 7.26 10.84
C ARG A 62 3.25 7.17 11.99
N GLY A 63 2.81 8.30 12.55
CA GLY A 63 1.97 8.34 13.75
C GLY A 63 0.46 8.19 13.51
N ARG A 64 -0.01 8.19 12.26
CA ARG A 64 -1.46 8.19 11.98
C ARG A 64 -2.14 6.82 12.09
N CYS A 65 -1.39 5.74 12.02
CA CYS A 65 -1.92 4.38 12.07
C CYS A 65 -1.13 3.54 13.07
N ALA A 66 -1.79 2.53 13.64
CA ALA A 66 -1.22 1.68 14.69
C ALA A 66 -0.04 0.82 14.21
N ARG A 67 0.11 0.63 12.89
CA ARG A 67 1.17 -0.20 12.29
C ARG A 67 1.93 0.56 11.21
N ASP A 68 3.25 0.69 11.35
CA ASP A 68 4.15 0.99 10.22
C ASP A 68 4.61 -0.37 9.69
N TYR A 69 4.35 -0.66 8.42
CA TYR A 69 4.90 -1.80 7.71
C TYR A 69 6.14 -1.30 6.96
N PRO A 70 7.32 -1.25 7.62
CA PRO A 70 8.46 -0.45 7.18
C PRO A 70 8.99 -0.88 5.82
N ARG A 71 8.89 -2.18 5.48
CA ARG A 71 9.07 -2.70 4.13
C ARG A 71 8.26 -4.00 4.02
N TYR A 72 7.40 -4.05 3.00
CA TYR A 72 6.57 -5.19 2.58
C TYR A 72 7.44 -6.36 2.00
N LEU A 73 8.64 -6.55 2.55
CA LEU A 73 9.76 -7.33 2.01
C LEU A 73 9.46 -8.82 1.90
N ASP A 74 8.72 -9.41 2.83
CA ASP A 74 8.43 -10.85 2.79
C ASP A 74 7.36 -11.21 1.74
N ILE A 75 6.46 -10.28 1.44
CA ILE A 75 5.44 -10.49 0.39
C ILE A 75 5.98 -10.13 -0.98
N ILE A 76 6.79 -9.07 -1.12
CA ILE A 76 7.50 -8.81 -2.39
C ILE A 76 8.54 -9.91 -2.67
N LYS A 77 9.22 -10.47 -1.66
CA LYS A 77 10.05 -11.68 -1.84
C LYS A 77 9.22 -12.85 -2.38
N GLY A 78 8.01 -13.07 -1.86
CA GLY A 78 7.08 -14.08 -2.39
C GLY A 78 6.57 -13.78 -3.81
N VAL A 79 6.24 -12.53 -4.10
CA VAL A 79 5.76 -12.09 -5.43
C VAL A 79 6.89 -12.13 -6.48
N ARG A 80 8.13 -11.74 -6.13
CA ARG A 80 9.31 -11.89 -6.99
C ARG A 80 9.61 -13.35 -7.33
N ARG A 81 9.41 -14.28 -6.38
CA ARG A 81 9.51 -15.73 -6.64
C ARG A 81 8.42 -16.26 -7.58
N LEU A 82 7.24 -15.64 -7.61
CA LEU A 82 6.12 -16.04 -8.48
C LEU A 82 6.19 -15.46 -9.89
N ILE A 83 6.98 -14.39 -10.10
CA ILE A 83 7.16 -13.74 -11.41
C ILE A 83 8.39 -14.32 -12.16
N MET A 84 9.36 -14.91 -11.46
CA MET A 84 10.40 -15.77 -12.07
C MET A 84 9.84 -17.17 -12.33
N VAL A 85 8.84 -17.29 -13.20
CA VAL A 85 8.40 -18.55 -13.85
C VAL A 85 8.09 -18.22 -15.31
#